data_AF-A0A9Q0BRK9-F1
#
_entry.id   AF-A0A9Q0BRK9-F1
#
_cell.length_a   1.000
_cell.length_b   1.000
_cell.length_c   1.000
_cell.angle_alpha   90.00
_cell.angle_beta   90.00
_cell.angle_gamma   90.00
#
_symmetry.space_group_name_H-M   'P 1'
#
loop_
_entity.id
_entity.type
_entity.pdbx_description
1 polymer ?
#
loop_
_entity_poly.entity_id
_entity_poly.type
_entity_poly.pdbx_seq_one_letter_code
_entity_poly.pdbx_strand_id
1 'polypeptide(L)'
;MCQSCEKIPASSWAKFYSIWCILTGTFGVGYAMYFIIDITNYINMLMNLVSYTTTSMDSEKYKNVLLFAWVDVSFIMIFSILYILAGVSMLLGMRINSKMLFKFGKVLSYFFAIYTWLFIITTVVHCVCAVKLCRYVRETWPKR
;
A
#
# COMPACT_ATOMS: atom_id res chain seq x y z
N MET A 1 11.59 0.16 24.10
CA MET A 1 10.14 0.32 23.87
C MET A 1 9.67 1.52 24.68
N CYS A 2 9.09 2.55 24.05
CA CYS A 2 8.72 3.79 24.73
C CYS A 2 7.55 3.59 25.71
N GLN A 3 7.68 4.11 26.93
CA GLN A 3 6.69 4.10 28.03
C GLN A 3 5.32 4.72 27.65
N SER A 4 5.22 5.43 26.52
CA SER A 4 3.97 6.05 26.07
C SER A 4 2.95 5.05 25.49
N CYS A 5 3.37 3.86 25.06
CA CYS A 5 2.47 2.87 24.45
C CYS A 5 1.65 2.08 25.48
N GLU A 6 2.09 2.02 26.74
CA GLU A 6 1.48 1.21 27.80
C GLU A 6 0.19 1.84 28.37
N LYS A 7 -0.01 3.14 28.15
CA LYS A 7 -1.18 3.89 28.67
C LYS A 7 -2.40 3.88 27.75
N ILE A 8 -2.27 3.42 26.50
CA ILE A 8 -3.38 3.46 25.53
C ILE A 8 -4.14 2.13 25.59
N PRO A 9 -5.46 2.14 25.90
CA PRO A 9 -6.22 0.90 25.97
C PRO A 9 -6.28 0.19 24.62
N ALA A 10 -6.22 -1.15 24.63
CA ALA A 10 -6.20 -1.97 23.42
C ALA A 10 -7.41 -1.74 22.50
N SER A 11 -8.55 -1.32 23.06
CA SER A 11 -9.75 -0.94 22.30
C SER A 11 -9.52 0.29 21.40
N SER A 12 -8.70 1.25 21.83
CA SER A 12 -8.35 2.42 21.02
C SER A 12 -7.48 2.03 19.82
N TRP A 13 -6.53 1.13 20.01
CA TRP A 13 -5.72 0.58 18.90
C TRP A 13 -6.56 -0.21 17.91
N ALA A 14 -7.50 -1.02 18.39
CA ALA A 14 -8.43 -1.75 17.52
C ALA A 14 -9.29 -0.81 16.68
N LYS A 15 -9.83 0.27 17.28
CA LYS A 15 -10.58 1.32 16.56
C LYS A 15 -9.71 2.03 15.53
N PHE A 16 -8.52 2.48 15.94
CA PHE A 16 -7.57 3.14 15.05
C PHE A 16 -7.24 2.25 13.84
N TYR A 17 -6.88 1.00 14.08
CA TYR A 17 -6.54 0.07 13.00
C TYR A 17 -7.73 -0.17 12.07
N SER A 18 -8.94 -0.30 12.61
CA SER A 18 -10.15 -0.48 11.80
C SER A 18 -10.42 0.73 10.89
N ILE A 19 -10.26 1.94 11.40
CA ILE A 19 -10.37 3.18 10.62
C ILE A 19 -9.26 3.27 9.57
N TRP A 20 -8.02 2.92 9.94
CA TRP A 20 -6.89 2.87 9.04
C TRP A 20 -7.14 1.93 7.85
N CYS A 21 -7.74 0.75 8.10
CA CYS A 21 -8.11 -0.18 7.05
C CYS A 21 -9.12 0.42 6.06
N ILE A 22 -10.14 1.12 6.59
CA ILE A 22 -11.13 1.81 5.75
C ILE A 22 -10.46 2.88 4.91
N LEU A 23 -9.71 3.80 5.53
CA LEU A 23 -9.08 4.92 4.82
C LEU A 23 -8.13 4.43 3.73
N THR A 24 -7.21 3.52 4.09
CA THR A 24 -6.22 2.98 3.15
C THR A 24 -6.90 2.21 2.02
N GLY A 25 -7.94 1.42 2.34
CA GLY A 25 -8.72 0.71 1.33
C GLY A 25 -9.45 1.68 0.39
N THR A 26 -10.07 2.75 0.91
CA THR A 26 -10.72 3.78 0.08
C THR A 26 -9.72 4.49 -0.82
N PHE A 27 -8.55 4.86 -0.32
CA PHE A 27 -7.47 5.42 -1.15
C PHE A 27 -7.01 4.45 -2.23
N GLY A 28 -6.86 3.16 -1.90
CA GLY A 28 -6.48 2.14 -2.87
C GLY A 28 -7.53 1.91 -3.97
N VAL A 29 -8.82 1.95 -3.63
CA VAL A 29 -9.90 1.94 -4.64
C VAL A 29 -9.84 3.18 -5.53
N GLY A 30 -9.67 4.36 -4.95
CA GLY A 30 -9.53 5.61 -5.72
C GLY A 30 -8.34 5.58 -6.67
N TYR A 31 -7.19 5.08 -6.21
CA TYR A 31 -6.00 4.88 -7.02
C TYR A 31 -6.24 3.90 -8.16
N ALA A 32 -6.84 2.73 -7.88
CA ALA A 32 -7.16 1.75 -8.91
C ALA A 32 -8.16 2.29 -9.95
N MET A 33 -9.19 3.02 -9.52
CA MET A 33 -10.15 3.65 -10.44
C MET A 33 -9.50 4.71 -11.33
N TYR A 34 -8.68 5.59 -10.76
CA TYR A 34 -7.92 6.58 -11.52
C TYR A 34 -7.05 5.88 -12.58
N PHE A 35 -6.37 4.81 -12.18
CA PHE A 35 -5.51 4.05 -13.07
C PHE A 35 -6.31 3.35 -14.17
N ILE A 36 -7.46 2.73 -13.87
CA ILE A 36 -8.33 2.10 -14.87
C ILE A 36 -8.80 3.10 -15.93
N ILE A 37 -9.15 4.32 -15.51
CA ILE A 37 -9.61 5.38 -16.42
C ILE A 37 -8.47 5.84 -17.34
N ASP A 38 -7.25 5.97 -16.81
CA ASP A 38 -6.11 6.58 -17.52
C ASP A 38 -5.04 5.56 -17.95
N ILE A 39 -5.38 4.27 -17.99
CA ILE A 39 -4.42 3.17 -18.17
C ILE A 39 -3.66 3.27 -19.50
N THR A 40 -4.33 3.75 -20.55
CA THR A 40 -3.73 3.94 -21.87
C THR A 40 -2.61 4.99 -21.84
N ASN A 41 -2.82 6.11 -21.15
CA ASN A 41 -1.82 7.17 -21.05
C ASN A 41 -0.66 6.75 -20.13
N TYR A 42 -0.97 6.07 -19.03
CA TYR A 42 0.05 5.51 -18.14
C TYR A 42 0.97 4.54 -18.88
N ILE A 43 0.40 3.63 -19.67
CA ILE A 43 1.18 2.63 -20.42
C ILE A 43 1.95 3.28 -21.56
N ASN A 44 1.39 4.26 -22.26
CA ASN A 44 2.12 5.02 -23.27
C ASN A 44 3.34 5.73 -22.66
N MET A 45 3.21 6.31 -21.47
CA MET A 45 4.33 6.89 -20.74
C MET A 45 5.39 5.83 -20.39
N LEU A 46 4.97 4.70 -19.85
CA LEU A 46 5.88 3.63 -19.41
C LEU A 46 6.61 3.00 -20.60
N MET A 47 5.90 2.77 -21.71
CA MET A 47 6.47 2.27 -22.95
C MET A 47 7.38 3.27 -23.63
N ASN A 48 7.09 4.58 -23.57
CA ASN A 48 8.01 5.62 -24.01
C ASN A 48 9.30 5.65 -23.18
N LEU A 49 9.21 5.38 -21.87
CA LEU A 49 10.37 5.28 -21.01
C LEU A 49 11.21 4.03 -21.32
N VAL A 50 10.55 2.89 -21.58
CA VAL A 50 11.20 1.62 -21.92
C VAL A 50 11.79 1.64 -23.34
N SER A 51 11.11 2.26 -24.31
CA SER A 51 11.61 2.40 -25.68
C SER A 51 12.82 3.35 -25.75
N TYR A 52 12.89 4.36 -24.88
CA TYR A 52 14.11 5.16 -24.71
C TYR A 52 15.32 4.30 -24.31
N THR A 53 15.11 3.19 -23.59
CA THR A 53 16.16 2.26 -23.18
C THR A 53 16.36 1.05 -24.10
N THR A 54 15.43 0.76 -25.02
CA THR A 54 15.49 -0.42 -25.90
C THR A 54 15.04 -0.09 -27.33
N THR A 55 15.92 -0.34 -28.30
CA THR A 55 15.81 0.09 -29.70
C THR A 55 14.73 -0.61 -30.55
N SER A 56 13.89 -1.46 -29.95
CA SER A 56 12.84 -2.19 -30.68
C SER A 56 11.53 -2.24 -29.89
N MET A 57 10.51 -1.53 -30.37
CA MET A 57 9.12 -1.72 -29.92
C MET A 57 8.61 -3.06 -30.44
N ASP A 58 8.77 -4.10 -29.62
CA ASP A 58 8.14 -5.38 -29.86
C ASP A 58 6.67 -5.34 -29.38
N SER A 59 5.74 -5.55 -30.31
CA SER A 59 4.29 -5.60 -30.05
C SER A 59 3.93 -6.62 -28.97
N GLU A 60 4.71 -7.70 -28.84
CA GLU A 60 4.48 -8.73 -27.83
C GLU A 60 4.87 -8.24 -26.42
N LYS A 61 5.99 -7.53 -26.29
CA LYS A 61 6.41 -6.91 -25.01
C LYS A 61 5.38 -5.89 -24.52
N TYR A 62 4.83 -5.08 -25.43
CA TYR A 62 3.77 -4.13 -25.09
C TYR A 62 2.55 -4.83 -24.49
N LYS A 63 2.09 -5.91 -25.12
CA LYS A 63 0.93 -6.70 -24.63
C LYS A 63 1.20 -7.32 -23.26
N ASN A 64 2.41 -7.83 -23.02
CA ASN A 64 2.76 -8.42 -21.73
C ASN A 64 2.81 -7.39 -20.60
N VAL A 65 3.35 -6.19 -20.87
CA VAL A 65 3.36 -5.08 -19.89
C VAL A 65 1.93 -4.61 -19.60
N LEU A 66 1.10 -4.46 -20.63
CA LEU A 66 -0.32 -4.11 -20.50
C LEU A 66 -1.06 -5.14 -19.64
N LEU A 67 -0.87 -6.43 -19.92
CA LEU A 67 -1.51 -7.51 -19.16
C LEU A 67 -1.05 -7.51 -17.70
N PHE A 68 0.25 -7.34 -17.45
CA PHE A 68 0.79 -7.24 -16.10
C PHE A 68 0.18 -6.05 -15.33
N ALA A 69 0.11 -4.87 -15.94
CA ALA A 69 -0.47 -3.67 -15.32
C ALA A 69 -1.96 -3.88 -14.97
N TRP A 70 -2.75 -4.47 -15.87
CA TRP A 70 -4.16 -4.79 -15.61
C TRP A 70 -4.34 -5.78 -14.45
N VAL A 71 -3.51 -6.82 -14.42
CA VAL A 71 -3.54 -7.84 -13.36
C VAL A 71 -3.21 -7.20 -12.01
N ASP A 72 -2.14 -6.41 -11.94
CA ASP A 72 -1.71 -5.73 -10.72
C ASP A 72 -2.79 -4.77 -10.17
N VAL A 73 -3.34 -3.91 -11.04
CA VAL A 73 -4.42 -2.97 -10.67
C VAL A 73 -5.66 -3.69 -10.20
N SER A 74 -6.00 -4.83 -10.81
CA SER A 74 -7.13 -5.66 -10.38
C SER A 74 -6.91 -6.24 -8.98
N PHE A 75 -5.69 -6.70 -8.67
CA PHE A 75 -5.33 -7.16 -7.33
C PHE A 75 -5.40 -6.03 -6.30
N ILE A 76 -4.88 -4.84 -6.61
CA ILE A 76 -5.00 -3.66 -5.75
C ILE A 76 -6.47 -3.40 -5.45
N MET A 77 -7.33 -3.35 -6.47
CA MET A 77 -8.76 -3.09 -6.29
C MET A 77 -9.44 -4.13 -5.39
N ILE A 78 -9.21 -5.42 -5.65
CA ILE A 78 -9.81 -6.52 -4.86
C ILE A 78 -9.34 -6.44 -3.40
N PHE A 79 -8.03 -6.33 -3.17
CA PHE A 79 -7.51 -6.30 -1.81
C PHE A 79 -7.88 -5.02 -1.07
N SER A 80 -8.00 -3.88 -1.75
CA SER A 80 -8.49 -2.63 -1.16
C SER A 80 -9.93 -2.76 -0.69
N ILE A 81 -10.81 -3.37 -1.49
CA ILE A 81 -12.20 -3.66 -1.07
C ILE A 81 -12.22 -4.59 0.14
N LEU A 82 -11.43 -5.67 0.12
CA LEU A 82 -11.29 -6.56 1.27
C LEU A 82 -10.77 -5.82 2.51
N TYR A 83 -9.89 -4.84 2.35
CA TYR A 83 -9.37 -4.03 3.45
C TYR A 83 -10.43 -3.09 4.04
N ILE A 84 -11.30 -2.50 3.20
CA ILE A 84 -12.47 -1.74 3.67
C ILE A 84 -13.41 -2.67 4.45
N LEU A 85 -13.75 -3.83 3.89
CA LEU A 85 -14.62 -4.81 4.54
C LEU A 85 -14.03 -5.28 5.87
N ALA A 86 -12.70 -5.43 5.94
CA ALA A 86 -11.99 -5.78 7.17
C ALA A 86 -12.21 -4.72 8.26
N GLY A 87 -12.00 -3.44 7.92
CA GLY A 87 -12.19 -2.32 8.85
C GLY A 87 -13.64 -2.17 9.31
N VAL A 88 -14.59 -2.26 8.39
CA VAL A 88 -16.03 -2.22 8.71
C VAL A 88 -16.42 -3.39 9.61
N SER A 89 -15.96 -4.62 9.30
CA SER A 89 -16.25 -5.81 10.11
C SER A 89 -15.67 -5.70 11.53
N MET A 90 -14.47 -5.14 11.69
CA MET A 90 -13.89 -4.90 13.02
C MET A 90 -14.67 -3.84 13.80
N LEU A 91 -15.05 -2.71 13.19
CA LEU A 91 -15.88 -1.68 13.83
C LEU A 91 -17.25 -2.22 14.24
N LEU A 92 -17.93 -2.94 13.33
CA LEU A 92 -19.21 -3.59 13.63
C LEU A 92 -19.05 -4.62 14.74
N GLY A 93 -18.03 -5.48 14.66
CA GLY A 93 -17.74 -6.49 15.68
C GLY A 93 -17.56 -5.89 17.08
N MET A 94 -16.89 -4.73 17.17
CA MET A 94 -16.80 -3.98 18.44
C MET A 94 -18.14 -3.37 18.87
N ARG A 95 -18.92 -2.83 17.93
CA ARG A 95 -20.23 -2.19 18.22
C ARG A 95 -21.25 -3.20 18.75
N ILE A 96 -21.30 -4.41 18.18
CA ILE A 96 -22.24 -5.47 18.57
C ILE A 96 -21.63 -6.50 19.53
N ASN A 97 -20.43 -6.25 20.07
CA ASN A 97 -19.67 -7.18 20.92
C ASN A 97 -19.51 -8.60 20.33
N SER A 98 -19.46 -8.73 19.00
CA SER A 98 -19.27 -10.00 18.30
C SER A 98 -17.79 -10.30 18.06
N LYS A 99 -17.24 -11.22 18.85
CA LYS A 99 -15.86 -11.70 18.73
C LYS A 99 -15.59 -12.37 17.38
N MET A 100 -16.59 -13.06 16.81
CA MET A 100 -16.46 -13.73 15.52
C MET A 100 -16.26 -12.72 14.39
N LEU A 101 -17.09 -11.67 14.34
CA LEU A 101 -17.02 -10.64 13.31
C LEU A 101 -15.72 -9.82 13.40
N PHE A 102 -15.29 -9.50 14.63
CA PHE A 102 -14.02 -8.83 14.85
C PHE A 102 -12.82 -9.67 14.36
N LYS A 103 -12.80 -10.96 14.68
CA LYS A 103 -11.75 -11.88 14.22
C LYS A 103 -11.76 -12.04 12.71
N PHE A 104 -12.94 -12.14 12.10
CA PHE A 104 -13.08 -12.22 10.64
C PHE A 104 -12.46 -10.99 9.96
N GLY A 105 -12.82 -9.78 10.41
CA GLY A 105 -12.23 -8.55 9.87
C GLY A 105 -10.70 -8.51 10.05
N LYS A 106 -10.20 -8.94 11.21
CA LYS A 106 -8.75 -9.05 11.44
C LYS A 106 -8.08 -10.02 10.45
N VAL A 107 -8.66 -11.19 10.20
CA VAL A 107 -8.11 -12.16 9.23
C VAL A 107 -8.10 -11.56 7.83
N LEU A 108 -9.19 -10.91 7.44
CA LEU A 108 -9.35 -10.28 6.12
C LEU A 108 -8.30 -9.17 5.89
N SER A 109 -7.93 -8.44 6.95
CA SER A 109 -6.92 -7.37 6.88
C SER A 109 -5.52 -7.86 6.50
N TYR A 110 -5.18 -9.13 6.76
CA TYR A 110 -3.84 -9.65 6.47
C TYR A 110 -3.54 -9.78 4.98
N PHE A 111 -4.55 -10.03 4.13
CA PHE A 111 -4.31 -10.21 2.69
C PHE A 111 -3.68 -8.97 2.05
N PHE A 112 -4.19 -7.78 2.37
CA PHE A 112 -3.64 -6.52 1.87
C PHE A 112 -2.22 -6.26 2.41
N ALA A 113 -1.98 -6.55 3.69
CA ALA A 113 -0.66 -6.38 4.29
C ALA A 113 0.39 -7.34 3.70
N ILE A 114 0.00 -8.58 3.39
CA ILE A 114 0.86 -9.57 2.74
C ILE A 114 1.16 -9.14 1.30
N TYR A 115 0.16 -8.69 0.54
CA TYR A 115 0.38 -8.21 -0.83
C TYR A 115 1.35 -7.02 -0.89
N THR A 116 1.27 -6.11 0.08
CA THR A 116 2.10 -4.90 0.13
C THR A 116 3.45 -5.06 0.86
N TRP A 117 3.80 -6.26 1.33
CA TRP A 117 4.93 -6.45 2.25
C TRP A 117 6.28 -5.97 1.71
N LEU A 118 6.57 -6.22 0.41
CA LEU A 118 7.80 -5.78 -0.24
C LEU A 118 7.93 -4.26 -0.27
N PHE A 119 6.84 -3.55 -0.52
CA PHE A 119 6.79 -2.10 -0.53
C PHE A 119 7.05 -1.52 0.87
N ILE A 120 6.48 -2.15 1.90
CA ILE A 120 6.67 -1.73 3.29
C ILE A 120 8.16 -1.84 3.68
N ILE A 121 8.80 -2.99 3.39
CA ILE A 121 10.23 -3.18 3.70
C ILE A 121 11.10 -2.16 2.97
N THR A 122 10.87 -1.99 1.67
CA THR A 122 11.65 -1.06 0.85
C THR A 122 11.53 0.37 1.40
N THR A 123 10.31 0.79 1.76
CA THR A 123 10.06 2.11 2.35
C THR A 123 10.77 2.29 3.69
N VAL A 124 10.71 1.29 4.57
CA VAL A 124 11.39 1.34 5.88
C VAL A 124 12.90 1.43 5.71
N VAL A 125 13.49 0.59 4.85
CA VAL A 125 14.93 0.61 4.55
C VAL A 125 15.33 1.97 3.98
N HIS A 126 14.55 2.49 3.03
CA HIS A 126 14.82 3.80 2.42
C HIS A 126 14.82 4.92 3.47
N CYS A 127 13.82 4.98 4.35
CA CYS A 127 13.74 5.98 5.41
C CYS A 127 14.94 5.90 6.38
N VAL A 128 15.34 4.69 6.79
CA VAL A 128 16.50 4.49 7.68
C VAL A 128 17.80 4.91 6.99
N CYS A 129 18.00 4.51 5.73
CA CYS A 129 19.16 4.90 4.95
C CYS A 129 19.23 6.40 4.72
N ALA A 130 18.11 7.05 4.36
CA ALA A 130 18.04 8.48 4.13
C ALA A 130 18.50 9.29 5.36
N VAL A 131 18.08 8.90 6.56
CA VAL A 131 18.54 9.55 7.82
C VAL A 131 20.06 9.42 7.99
N LYS A 132 20.62 8.23 7.73
CA LYS A 132 22.07 8.00 7.84
C LYS A 132 22.85 8.75 6.77
N LEU A 133 22.35 8.80 5.54
CA LEU A 133 22.96 9.60 4.46
C LEU A 133 22.97 11.09 4.81
N CYS A 134 21.86 11.63 5.31
CA CYS A 134 21.80 13.02 5.76
C CYS A 134 22.82 13.33 6.86
N ARG A 135 23.03 12.38 7.79
CA ARG A 135 24.05 12.51 8.82
C ARG A 135 25.46 12.46 8.23
N TYR A 136 25.74 11.51 7.36
CA TYR A 136 27.04 11.38 6.68
C TYR A 136 27.40 12.63 5.87
N VAL A 137 26.44 13.21 5.14
CA VAL A 137 26.64 14.46 4.39
C VAL A 137 27.02 15.61 5.32
N ARG A 138 26.35 15.74 6.48
CA ARG A 138 26.64 16.79 7.46
C ARG A 138 28.02 16.65 8.09
N GLU A 139 28.45 15.41 8.36
CA GLU A 139 29.77 15.11 8.95
C GLU A 139 30.91 15.28 7.93
N THR A 140 30.67 14.93 6.67
CA THR A 140 31.70 14.97 5.61
C THR A 140 31.86 16.36 4.99
N TRP A 141 30.75 17.07 4.78
CA TRP A 141 30.73 18.43 4.21
C TRP A 141 29.98 19.38 5.14
N PRO A 142 30.54 19.72 6.31
CA PRO A 142 29.95 20.73 7.18
C PRO A 142 29.87 22.06 6.42
N LYS A 143 28.69 22.70 6.44
CA LYS A 143 28.51 24.04 5.88
C LYS A 143 29.52 24.97 6.56
N ARG A 144 30.43 25.55 5.75
CA ARG A 144 31.31 26.65 6.19
C ARG A 144 30.47 27.88 6.52
#